data_AF-A0A3A4Z8L1-F1
#
_entry.id   AF-A0A3A4Z8L1-F1
#
_cell.length_a   1.000
_cell.length_b   1.000
_cell.length_c   1.000
_cell.angle_alpha   90.00
_cell.angle_beta   90.00
_cell.angle_gamma   90.00
#
_symmetry.space_group_name_H-M   'P 1'
#
loop_
_entity.id
_entity.type
_entity.pdbx_description
1 polymer ?
#
loop_
_entity_poly.entity_id
_entity_poly.type
_entity_poly.pdbx_seq_one_letter_code
_entity_poly.pdbx_strand_id
1 'polypeptide(L)'
;MIVMNRKKYKQLRAIVALFVSALVGLAVVRDSYLLASVGVLTGMVFMALVRSKAKIRTDERELTIQEKAARMTYAIFAPTIGIAAFLMLLPSKGGISVFSKGEWLYIESLGMVFSYLTLFLIAIYAISYHFFNRKYGGGDNEK
;
A
#
# COMPACT_ATOMS: atom_id res chain seq x y z
N MET A 1 -25.06 8.92 -19.43
CA MET A 1 -23.77 8.21 -19.21
C MET A 1 -22.65 9.13 -19.67
N ILE A 2 -21.76 9.59 -18.79
CA ILE A 2 -20.72 10.57 -19.16
C ILE A 2 -19.48 9.78 -19.62
N VAL A 3 -19.13 9.88 -20.90
CA VAL A 3 -17.90 9.29 -21.42
C VAL A 3 -16.72 10.14 -20.94
N MET A 4 -16.12 9.74 -19.83
CA MET A 4 -14.99 10.45 -19.24
C MET A 4 -13.66 9.86 -19.72
N ASN A 5 -12.78 10.71 -20.23
CA ASN A 5 -11.43 10.33 -20.62
C ASN A 5 -10.65 9.76 -19.40
N ARG A 6 -9.97 8.62 -19.57
CA ARG A 6 -9.19 7.94 -18.52
C ARG A 6 -8.16 8.84 -17.84
N LYS A 7 -7.58 9.81 -18.56
CA LYS A 7 -6.67 10.81 -17.97
C LYS A 7 -7.39 11.70 -16.94
N LYS A 8 -8.60 12.16 -17.27
CA LYS A 8 -9.45 12.95 -16.36
C LYS A 8 -9.89 12.12 -15.15
N TYR A 9 -10.21 10.84 -15.34
CA TYR A 9 -10.50 9.91 -14.23
C TYR A 9 -9.32 9.76 -13.27
N LYS A 10 -8.10 9.54 -13.80
CA LYS A 10 -6.88 9.42 -12.99
C LYS A 10 -6.59 10.71 -12.22
N GLN A 11 -6.71 11.87 -12.87
CA GLN A 11 -6.54 13.18 -12.22
C GLN A 11 -7.56 13.38 -11.09
N LEU A 12 -8.83 13.09 -11.35
CA LEU A 12 -9.89 13.25 -10.34
C LEU A 12 -9.67 12.32 -9.14
N ARG A 13 -9.25 11.07 -9.38
CA ARG A 13 -8.87 10.13 -8.31
C ARG A 13 -7.68 10.65 -7.50
N ALA A 14 -6.66 11.21 -8.14
CA ALA A 14 -5.50 11.77 -7.46
C ALA A 14 -5.90 12.97 -6.57
N ILE A 15 -6.75 13.86 -7.07
CA ILE A 15 -7.27 15.00 -6.31
C ILE A 15 -8.05 14.53 -5.07
N VAL A 16 -8.96 13.56 -5.23
CA VAL A 16 -9.73 13.01 -4.11
C VAL A 16 -8.81 12.33 -3.09
N ALA A 17 -7.80 11.59 -3.54
CA ALA A 17 -6.83 10.97 -2.63
C ALA A 17 -6.06 12.02 -1.83
N LEU A 18 -5.57 13.08 -2.49
CA LEU A 18 -4.83 14.16 -1.85
C LEU A 18 -5.71 14.89 -0.81
N PHE A 19 -6.97 15.15 -1.15
CA PHE A 19 -7.94 15.75 -0.24
C PHE A 19 -8.19 14.89 1.00
N VAL A 20 -8.40 13.58 0.83
CA VAL A 20 -8.59 12.64 1.96
C VAL A 20 -7.33 12.57 2.82
N SER A 21 -6.14 12.50 2.21
CA SER A 21 -4.87 12.49 2.94
C SER A 21 -4.67 13.76 3.78
N ALA A 22 -5.01 14.93 3.24
CA ALA A 22 -4.93 16.19 3.97
C ALA A 22 -5.91 16.23 5.16
N LEU A 23 -7.15 15.78 4.96
CA LEU A 23 -8.15 15.69 6.04
C LEU A 23 -7.74 14.73 7.15
N VAL A 24 -7.23 13.55 6.78
CA VAL A 24 -6.74 12.57 7.76
C VAL A 24 -5.53 13.11 8.50
N GLY A 25 -4.58 13.74 7.81
CA GLY A 25 -3.43 14.40 8.45
C GLY A 25 -3.86 15.47 9.45
N LEU A 26 -4.84 16.30 9.09
CA LEU A 26 -5.39 17.32 9.98
C LEU A 26 -6.15 16.70 11.17
N ALA A 27 -6.85 15.58 10.96
CA ALA A 27 -7.53 14.86 12.01
C ALA A 27 -6.57 14.27 13.06
N VAL A 28 -5.42 13.76 12.62
CA VAL A 28 -4.36 13.26 13.50
C VAL A 28 -3.77 14.41 14.33
N VAL A 29 -3.47 15.56 13.72
CA VAL A 29 -2.96 16.75 14.44
C VAL A 29 -3.95 17.26 15.49
N ARG A 30 -5.25 17.01 15.31
CA ARG A 30 -6.33 17.45 16.19
C ARG A 30 -6.82 16.36 17.15
N ASP A 31 -6.17 15.19 17.18
CA ASP A 31 -6.59 14.01 17.96
C ASP A 31 -8.08 13.67 17.82
N SER A 32 -8.66 13.93 16.64
CA SER A 32 -10.09 13.77 16.39
C SER A 32 -10.36 12.57 15.50
N TYR A 33 -10.67 11.43 16.12
CA TYR A 33 -11.06 10.22 15.41
C TYR A 33 -12.32 10.42 14.56
N LEU A 34 -13.27 11.23 15.02
CA LEU A 34 -14.49 11.55 14.28
C LEU A 34 -14.18 12.25 12.95
N LEU A 35 -13.25 13.21 12.96
CA LEU A 35 -12.87 13.93 11.74
C LEU A 35 -12.18 13.00 10.73
N ALA A 36 -11.35 12.08 11.20
CA ALA A 36 -10.72 11.07 10.35
C ALA A 36 -11.77 10.14 9.72
N SER A 37 -12.73 9.64 10.51
CA SER A 37 -13.80 8.76 10.02
C SER A 37 -14.67 9.45 8.96
N VAL A 38 -15.10 10.69 9.22
CA VAL A 38 -15.92 11.45 8.27
C VAL A 38 -15.14 11.78 6.99
N GLY A 39 -13.85 12.14 7.10
CA GLY A 39 -12.99 12.41 5.95
C GLY A 39 -12.83 11.19 5.03
N VAL A 40 -12.61 10.02 5.62
CA VAL A 40 -12.51 8.75 4.87
C VAL A 40 -13.84 8.38 4.21
N LEU A 41 -14.96 8.46 4.94
CA LEU A 41 -16.28 8.16 4.40
C LEU A 41 -16.64 9.08 3.23
N THR A 42 -16.38 10.38 3.37
CA THR A 42 -16.63 11.36 2.31
C THR A 42 -15.80 11.05 1.07
N GLY A 43 -14.52 10.70 1.25
CA GLY A 43 -13.64 10.24 0.17
C GLY A 43 -14.16 8.99 -0.54
N MET A 44 -14.65 8.01 0.21
CA MET A 44 -15.25 6.78 -0.34
C MET A 44 -16.48 7.08 -1.18
N VAL A 45 -17.38 7.93 -0.69
CA VAL A 45 -18.60 8.34 -1.42
C VAL A 45 -18.24 9.05 -2.72
N PHE A 46 -17.30 10.00 -2.67
CA PHE A 46 -16.83 10.71 -3.86
C PHE A 46 -16.27 9.75 -4.92
N MET A 47 -15.44 8.79 -4.49
CA MET A 47 -14.88 7.77 -5.38
C MET A 47 -15.94 6.84 -5.96
N ALA A 48 -16.94 6.44 -5.17
CA ALA A 48 -18.04 5.60 -5.63
C ALA A 48 -18.85 6.29 -6.74
N LEU A 49 -19.17 7.57 -6.55
CA LEU A 49 -19.88 8.37 -7.56
C LEU A 49 -19.07 8.51 -8.85
N VAL A 50 -17.78 8.83 -8.75
CA VAL A 50 -16.89 8.97 -9.91
C VAL A 50 -16.76 7.65 -10.68
N ARG A 51 -16.67 6.52 -9.97
CA ARG A 51 -16.59 5.18 -10.58
C ARG A 51 -17.89 4.78 -11.28
N SER A 52 -19.05 5.10 -10.69
CA SER A 52 -20.36 4.74 -11.25
C SER A 52 -20.63 5.38 -12.62
N LYS A 53 -20.05 6.55 -12.91
CA LYS A 53 -20.30 7.30 -14.14
C LYS A 53 -19.29 7.04 -15.25
N ALA A 54 -18.18 6.34 -15.00
CA ALA A 54 -17.08 6.19 -15.93
C ALA A 54 -16.98 4.76 -16.52
N LYS A 55 -17.19 4.61 -17.84
CA LYS A 55 -16.83 3.39 -18.59
C LYS A 55 -15.36 3.48 -18.98
N ILE A 56 -14.50 2.86 -18.19
CA ILE A 56 -13.05 2.89 -18.40
C ILE A 56 -12.68 1.83 -19.45
N ARG A 57 -12.29 2.27 -20.64
CA ARG A 57 -11.70 1.40 -21.66
C ARG A 57 -10.20 1.33 -21.38
N THR A 58 -9.73 0.25 -20.76
CA THR A 58 -8.31 0.01 -20.48
C THR A 58 -7.63 -0.58 -21.70
N ASP A 59 -6.50 0.01 -22.09
CA ASP A 59 -5.60 -0.55 -23.09
C ASP A 59 -4.80 -1.70 -22.45
N GLU A 60 -4.68 -2.82 -23.15
CA GLU A 60 -3.96 -4.01 -22.67
C GLU A 60 -2.48 -3.70 -22.41
N ARG A 61 -1.86 -2.84 -23.23
CA ARG A 61 -0.44 -2.46 -23.09
C ARG A 61 -0.16 -1.77 -21.76
N GLU A 62 -1.07 -0.91 -21.33
CA GLU A 62 -0.93 -0.19 -20.06
C GLU A 62 -1.09 -1.12 -18.86
N LEU A 63 -1.92 -2.16 -18.99
CA LEU A 63 -2.14 -3.15 -17.94
C LEU A 63 -0.87 -3.96 -17.71
N THR A 64 -0.20 -4.40 -18.78
CA THR A 64 1.08 -5.11 -18.72
C THR A 64 2.18 -4.24 -18.10
N ILE A 65 2.26 -2.95 -18.47
CA ILE A 65 3.24 -2.01 -17.88
C ILE A 65 2.99 -1.83 -16.39
N GLN A 66 1.72 -1.67 -15.99
CA GLN A 66 1.36 -1.50 -14.59
C GLN A 66 1.69 -2.73 -13.75
N GLU A 67 1.46 -3.94 -14.28
CA GLU A 67 1.81 -5.19 -13.60
C GLU A 67 3.33 -5.31 -13.41
N LYS A 68 4.11 -5.04 -14.47
CA LYS A 68 5.57 -5.09 -14.41
C LYS A 68 6.13 -4.08 -13.40
N ALA A 69 5.55 -2.87 -13.37
CA ALA A 69 5.92 -1.85 -12.39
C ALA A 69 5.58 -2.29 -10.96
N ALA A 70 4.38 -2.83 -10.72
CA ALA A 70 3.97 -3.31 -9.39
C ALA A 70 4.87 -4.44 -8.88
N ARG A 71 5.21 -5.40 -9.76
CA ARG A 71 6.13 -6.50 -9.43
C ARG A 71 7.52 -5.98 -9.07
N MET A 72 8.04 -5.02 -9.84
CA MET A 72 9.34 -4.40 -9.57
C MET A 72 9.33 -3.62 -8.25
N THR A 73 8.28 -2.84 -7.98
CA THR A 73 8.13 -2.11 -6.72
C THR A 73 8.16 -3.07 -5.53
N TYR A 74 7.39 -4.16 -5.59
CA TYR A 74 7.40 -5.16 -4.51
C TYR A 74 8.80 -5.78 -4.34
N ALA A 75 9.44 -6.16 -5.44
CA ALA A 75 10.78 -6.77 -5.43
C ALA A 75 11.88 -5.85 -4.88
N ILE A 76 11.69 -4.53 -4.92
CA ILE A 76 12.62 -3.57 -4.32
C ILE A 76 12.24 -3.31 -2.86
N PHE A 77 11.02 -2.85 -2.61
CA PHE A 77 10.64 -2.31 -1.30
C PHE A 77 10.53 -3.38 -0.22
N ALA A 78 9.98 -4.56 -0.53
CA ALA A 78 9.82 -5.61 0.48
C ALA A 78 11.17 -6.06 1.07
N PRO A 79 12.20 -6.41 0.27
CA PRO A 79 13.50 -6.75 0.84
C PRO A 79 14.23 -5.55 1.44
N THR A 80 14.14 -4.34 0.85
CA THR A 80 14.82 -3.17 1.43
C THR A 80 14.29 -2.84 2.83
N ILE A 81 12.97 -2.81 3.01
CA ILE A 81 12.35 -2.54 4.31
C ILE A 81 12.61 -3.71 5.27
N GLY A 82 12.56 -4.97 4.78
CA GLY A 82 12.84 -6.15 5.58
C GLY A 82 14.28 -6.20 6.12
N ILE A 83 15.26 -5.92 5.26
CA ILE A 83 16.67 -5.83 5.64
C ILE A 83 16.90 -4.67 6.60
N ALA A 84 16.29 -3.50 6.34
CA ALA A 84 16.38 -2.35 7.24
C ALA A 84 15.81 -2.69 8.63
N ALA A 85 14.64 -3.34 8.69
CA ALA A 85 14.03 -3.81 9.93
C ALA A 85 14.97 -4.76 10.68
N PHE A 86 15.52 -5.75 9.98
CA PHE A 86 16.44 -6.73 10.56
C PHE A 86 17.69 -6.05 11.16
N LEU A 87 18.34 -5.16 10.40
CA LEU A 87 19.52 -4.43 10.87
C LEU A 87 19.23 -3.53 12.07
N MET A 88 18.05 -2.90 12.12
CA MET A 88 17.64 -2.05 13.25
C MET A 88 17.33 -2.86 14.52
N LEU A 89 16.85 -4.10 14.38
CA LEU A 89 16.51 -4.97 15.52
C LEU A 89 17.71 -5.78 16.03
N LEU A 90 18.76 -5.96 15.21
CA LEU A 90 19.93 -6.75 15.55
C LEU A 90 20.67 -6.27 16.81
N PRO A 91 20.87 -4.96 17.06
CA PRO A 91 21.50 -4.47 18.29
C PRO A 91 20.74 -4.84 19.57
N SER A 92 19.40 -4.76 19.57
CA SER A 92 18.59 -4.98 20.79
C SER A 92 18.12 -6.42 20.96
N LYS A 93 17.89 -7.16 19.88
CA LYS A 93 17.40 -8.55 19.90
C LYS A 93 18.44 -9.60 19.49
N GLY A 94 19.60 -9.18 18.95
CA GLY A 94 20.61 -10.08 18.41
C GLY A 94 21.57 -10.69 19.43
N GLY A 95 21.44 -10.38 20.73
CA GLY A 95 22.24 -11.00 21.79
C GLY A 95 23.73 -10.60 21.82
N ILE A 96 24.12 -9.56 21.07
CA ILE A 96 25.50 -9.09 20.99
C ILE A 96 25.77 -8.13 22.17
N SER A 97 26.68 -8.52 23.06
CA SER A 97 27.02 -7.80 24.30
C SER A 97 27.45 -6.35 24.09
N VAL A 98 27.99 -6.02 22.91
CA VAL A 98 28.43 -4.65 22.52
C VAL A 98 27.27 -3.66 22.47
N PHE A 99 26.04 -4.11 22.19
CA PHE A 99 24.87 -3.26 22.02
C PHE A 99 23.93 -3.22 23.22
N SER A 100 24.27 -3.92 24.32
CA SER A 100 23.43 -4.13 25.50
C SER A 100 23.25 -2.89 26.41
N LYS A 101 23.77 -1.72 26.02
CA LYS A 101 23.77 -0.50 26.85
C LYS A 101 22.48 0.34 26.80
N GLY A 102 21.37 -0.22 26.31
CA GLY A 102 20.02 0.30 26.62
C GLY A 102 19.54 1.57 25.91
N GLU A 103 20.34 2.23 25.07
CA GLU A 103 19.98 3.51 24.43
C GLU A 103 19.26 3.38 23.07
N TRP A 104 18.88 2.16 22.65
CA TRP A 104 18.41 1.89 21.29
C TRP A 104 16.88 1.82 21.12
N LEU A 105 16.10 2.24 22.12
CA LEU A 105 14.65 2.05 22.16
C LEU A 105 13.92 2.66 20.94
N TYR A 106 14.39 3.80 20.44
CA TYR A 106 13.83 4.42 19.23
C TYR A 106 14.10 3.59 17.97
N ILE A 107 15.32 3.09 17.82
CA ILE A 107 15.73 2.27 16.67
C ILE A 107 15.03 0.91 16.70
N GLU A 108 14.87 0.32 17.88
CA GLU A 108 14.07 -0.90 18.06
C GLU A 108 12.61 -0.67 17.64
N SER A 109 12.00 0.42 18.10
CA SER A 109 10.61 0.75 17.75
C SER A 109 10.43 0.92 16.24
N LEU A 110 11.37 1.59 15.57
CA LEU A 110 11.36 1.77 14.13
C LEU A 110 11.56 0.44 13.38
N GLY A 111 12.49 -0.40 13.85
CA GLY A 111 12.72 -1.74 13.32
C GLY A 111 11.50 -2.64 13.44
N MET A 112 10.77 -2.57 14.56
CA MET A 112 9.51 -3.29 14.75
C MET A 112 8.45 -2.85 13.75
N VAL A 113 8.26 -1.53 13.57
CA VAL A 113 7.30 -0.99 12.57
C VAL A 113 7.65 -1.46 11.17
N PHE A 114 8.92 -1.41 10.77
CA PHE A 114 9.36 -1.87 9.45
C PHE A 114 9.21 -3.38 9.28
N SER A 115 9.37 -4.17 10.34
CA SER A 115 9.12 -5.62 10.30
C SER A 115 7.65 -5.92 10.01
N TYR A 116 6.74 -5.30 10.76
CA TYR A 116 5.29 -5.44 10.50
C TYR A 116 4.90 -4.93 9.12
N LEU A 117 5.48 -3.82 8.66
CA LEU A 117 5.22 -3.29 7.33
C LEU A 117 5.69 -4.26 6.22
N THR A 118 6.83 -4.90 6.40
CA THR A 118 7.35 -5.93 5.50
C THR A 118 6.41 -7.12 5.43
N LEU A 119 5.99 -7.65 6.58
CA LEU A 119 5.03 -8.76 6.65
C LEU A 119 3.69 -8.38 6.00
N PHE A 120 3.23 -7.15 6.20
CA PHE A 120 2.02 -6.64 5.57
C PHE A 120 2.14 -6.54 4.04
N LEU A 121 3.26 -6.05 3.53
CA LEU A 121 3.56 -6.04 2.09
C LEU A 121 3.55 -7.45 1.50
N ILE A 122 4.20 -8.41 2.18
CA ILE A 122 4.23 -9.81 1.77
C ILE A 122 2.81 -10.41 1.78
N ALA A 123 2.02 -10.14 2.82
CA ALA A 123 0.65 -10.62 2.92
C ALA A 123 -0.23 -10.08 1.78
N ILE A 124 -0.17 -8.78 1.49
CA ILE A 124 -0.90 -8.18 0.36
C ILE A 124 -0.48 -8.83 -0.95
N TYR A 125 0.82 -9.01 -1.17
CA TYR A 125 1.34 -9.63 -2.39
C TYR A 125 0.86 -11.08 -2.52
N ALA A 126 0.93 -11.86 -1.43
CA ALA A 126 0.47 -13.25 -1.40
C ALA A 126 -1.04 -13.38 -1.65
N ILE A 127 -1.86 -12.55 -1.00
CA ILE A 127 -3.32 -12.53 -1.21
C ILE A 127 -3.64 -12.14 -2.65
N SER A 128 -2.98 -11.10 -3.17
CA SER A 128 -3.15 -10.66 -4.55
C SER A 128 -2.77 -11.79 -5.51
N TYR A 129 -1.59 -12.39 -5.33
CA TYR A 129 -1.13 -13.49 -6.16
C TYR A 129 -2.08 -14.68 -6.12
N HIS A 130 -2.54 -15.10 -4.93
CA HIS A 130 -3.50 -16.19 -4.80
C HIS A 130 -4.82 -15.89 -5.54
N PHE A 131 -5.36 -14.68 -5.39
CA PHE A 131 -6.63 -14.29 -6.03
C PHE A 131 -6.50 -14.19 -7.56
N PHE A 132 -5.42 -13.58 -8.06
CA PHE A 132 -5.18 -13.45 -9.50
C PHE A 132 -4.80 -14.79 -10.15
N ASN A 133 -3.97 -15.61 -9.49
CA ASN A 133 -3.62 -16.93 -9.98
C ASN A 133 -4.83 -17.87 -10.02
N ARG A 134 -5.75 -17.79 -9.05
CA ARG A 134 -6.99 -18.57 -9.09
C ARG A 134 -7.95 -18.13 -10.20
N LYS A 135 -7.92 -16.85 -10.59
CA LYS A 135 -8.85 -16.29 -11.58
C LYS A 135 -8.32 -16.33 -13.03
N TYR A 136 -7.00 -16.31 -13.21
CA TYR A 136 -6.33 -16.23 -14.52
C TYR A 136 -5.20 -17.24 -14.72
N GLY A 137 -4.81 -17.99 -13.69
CA GLY A 137 -3.87 -19.10 -13.81
C GLY A 137 -4.59 -20.28 -14.45
N GLY A 138 -4.12 -20.68 -15.63
CA GLY A 138 -4.59 -21.87 -16.33
C GLY A 138 -4.60 -23.06 -15.37
N GLY A 139 -5.75 -23.72 -15.27
CA GLY A 139 -5.91 -24.91 -14.44
C GLY A 139 -5.03 -26.05 -14.91
N ASP A 140 -4.86 -27.02 -14.01
CA ASP A 140 -4.10 -28.28 -14.11
C ASP A 140 -4.51 -29.23 -15.28
N ASN A 141 -4.69 -28.73 -16.50
CA ASN A 141 -5.07 -29.52 -17.67
C ASN A 141 -4.24 -29.16 -18.93
N GLU A 142 -2.94 -28.94 -18.76
CA GLU A 142 -1.98 -29.10 -19.85
C GLU A 142 -1.24 -30.44 -19.64
N LYS A 143 -1.84 -31.51 -20.18
CA LYS A 143 -1.14 -32.76 -20.51
C LYS A 143 -0.86 -32.79 -22.00
#